data_AF-A0A954LRB9-F1
#
_entry.id   AF-A0A954LRB9-F1
#
_cell.length_a   1.000
_cell.length_b   1.000
_cell.length_c   1.000
_cell.angle_alpha   90.00
_cell.angle_beta   90.00
_cell.angle_gamma   90.00
#
_symmetry.space_group_name_H-M   'P 1'
#
loop_
_entity.id
_entity.type
_entity.pdbx_description
1 polymer ?
#
loop_
_entity_poly.entity_id
_entity_poly.type
_entity_poly.pdbx_seq_one_letter_code
_entity_poly.pdbx_strand_id
1 'polypeptide(L)'
;DLQLINKLCKYFELDIDVVGIAKLTNIDPQVDGRRMTADQIESGVRSNLLKWFENHPEVLLVELPDATKGKLPAGVRALLKIKPPVDGTTTAVSEKQDAILKFHGMGALIEGEYSYTLWDTLDVGGRILMPKNRILFQPDQVIQVGSGRGGHFTEWLVNRLSDGDLSKISKSRQSSPPPLVLEGQKVQTPWLFKFLKNPDRIRNETVLRMPRFNMSDAEARAFANYFAAVDGAEYPYQEIRETQESYAAKMNREYHDRFPKESEEGGDYLSQSWKLFGKFKACRQCHSIAGDELKVTDPTQLTHGPNLDNRVAARFRPGYLEAWLHSPDWVLPYTAMVGPTAAAEPAYFNGNPTMQVQALRDAMLNYNLLLQENGKIEPPPPAKAPTNP
;
A
#
# COMPACT_ATOMS: atom_id res chain seq x y z
N ASP A 1 -12.00 12.19 -22.36
CA ASP A 1 -12.81 13.43 -22.28
C ASP A 1 -12.54 14.11 -20.94
N LEU A 2 -11.71 15.15 -20.94
CA LEU A 2 -11.25 15.85 -19.73
C LEU A 2 -12.39 16.60 -19.01
N GLN A 3 -13.46 16.97 -19.72
CA GLN A 3 -14.58 17.70 -19.13
C GLN A 3 -15.45 16.82 -18.24
N LEU A 4 -15.67 15.56 -18.65
CA LEU A 4 -16.38 14.58 -17.83
C LEU A 4 -15.55 14.17 -16.60
N ILE A 5 -14.24 13.95 -16.76
CA ILE A 5 -13.32 13.65 -15.66
C ILE A 5 -13.31 14.80 -14.65
N ASN A 6 -13.21 16.05 -15.10
CA ASN A 6 -13.23 17.22 -14.21
C ASN A 6 -14.56 17.36 -13.46
N LYS A 7 -15.71 17.13 -14.12
CA LYS A 7 -17.03 17.15 -13.46
C LYS A 7 -17.15 16.07 -12.37
N LEU A 8 -16.66 14.87 -12.64
CA LEU A 8 -16.72 13.75 -11.69
C LEU A 8 -15.72 13.93 -10.54
N CYS A 9 -14.48 14.36 -10.80
CA CYS A 9 -13.50 14.64 -9.75
C CYS A 9 -13.98 15.76 -8.81
N LYS A 10 -14.63 16.81 -9.35
CA LYS A 10 -15.26 17.86 -8.52
C LYS A 10 -16.41 17.32 -7.67
N TYR A 11 -17.23 16.44 -8.22
CA TYR A 11 -18.35 15.84 -7.48
C TYR A 11 -17.86 14.93 -6.33
N PHE A 12 -16.75 14.22 -6.52
CA PHE A 12 -16.17 13.30 -5.53
C PHE A 12 -15.05 13.92 -4.68
N GLU A 13 -14.79 15.22 -4.79
CA GLU A 13 -13.71 15.92 -4.07
C GLU A 13 -12.33 15.26 -4.27
N LEU A 14 -12.06 14.81 -5.51
CA LEU A 14 -10.77 14.24 -5.91
C LEU A 14 -9.88 15.33 -6.51
N ASP A 15 -8.63 15.43 -6.04
CA ASP A 15 -7.66 16.38 -6.57
C ASP A 15 -7.32 16.12 -8.04
N ILE A 16 -7.29 17.19 -8.84
CA ILE A 16 -6.75 17.21 -10.20
C ILE A 16 -5.51 18.12 -10.19
N ASP A 17 -4.35 17.57 -10.57
CA ASP A 17 -3.12 18.36 -10.70
C ASP A 17 -3.07 19.16 -12.02
N VAL A 18 -3.88 20.23 -12.08
CA VAL A 18 -3.86 21.19 -13.20
C VAL A 18 -2.51 21.91 -13.28
N VAL A 19 -1.78 22.01 -12.16
CA VAL A 19 -0.47 22.66 -12.07
C VAL A 19 0.64 21.79 -12.67
N GLY A 20 0.60 20.47 -12.49
CA GLY A 20 1.46 19.52 -13.21
C GLY A 20 1.23 19.55 -14.72
N ILE A 21 -0.01 19.80 -15.14
CA ILE A 21 -0.36 20.06 -16.55
C ILE A 21 0.19 21.41 -17.03
N ALA A 22 0.26 22.43 -16.17
CA ALA A 22 0.84 23.75 -16.48
C ALA A 22 2.38 23.82 -16.36
N LYS A 23 3.02 22.90 -15.64
CA LYS A 23 4.50 22.77 -15.67
C LYS A 23 5.02 22.32 -17.03
N LEU A 24 4.18 21.68 -17.84
CA LEU A 24 4.45 21.46 -19.27
C LEU A 24 4.39 22.75 -20.11
N THR A 25 3.96 23.89 -19.54
CA THR A 25 3.70 25.16 -20.26
C THR A 25 4.66 26.32 -19.93
N ASN A 26 5.72 26.07 -19.14
CA ASN A 26 6.95 26.87 -19.03
C ASN A 26 6.81 28.39 -18.73
N ILE A 27 6.71 28.79 -17.44
CA ILE A 27 6.64 30.20 -16.98
C ILE A 27 7.72 30.49 -15.90
N ASP A 28 8.29 31.72 -15.92
CA ASP A 28 9.52 32.18 -15.23
C ASP A 28 9.30 32.72 -13.80
N PRO A 29 10.09 32.30 -12.77
CA PRO A 29 10.00 32.82 -11.40
C PRO A 29 11.04 33.91 -11.06
N GLN A 30 10.59 35.02 -10.46
CA GLN A 30 11.43 36.06 -9.83
C GLN A 30 11.38 36.00 -8.30
N VAL A 31 12.51 36.26 -7.62
CA VAL A 31 12.61 36.46 -6.16
C VAL A 31 13.47 37.71 -5.88
N ASP A 32 12.96 38.66 -5.10
CA ASP A 32 13.65 39.86 -4.58
C ASP A 32 14.43 40.73 -5.58
N GLY A 33 13.91 40.88 -6.81
CA GLY A 33 14.42 41.86 -7.78
C GLY A 33 15.83 41.59 -8.30
N ARG A 34 16.44 40.43 -8.00
CA ARG A 34 17.72 40.00 -8.55
C ARG A 34 17.54 38.75 -9.39
N ARG A 35 18.15 38.77 -10.58
CA ARG A 35 18.17 37.63 -11.49
C ARG A 35 19.15 36.58 -10.96
N MET A 36 18.67 35.68 -10.11
CA MET A 36 19.41 34.46 -9.80
C MET A 36 19.25 33.49 -10.96
N THR A 37 20.34 32.81 -11.32
CA THR A 37 20.25 31.70 -12.28
C THR A 37 19.58 30.50 -11.61
N ALA A 38 18.88 29.67 -12.38
CA ALA A 38 18.23 28.46 -11.88
C ALA A 38 19.22 27.59 -11.06
N ASP A 39 20.45 27.45 -11.58
CA ASP A 39 21.53 26.70 -10.93
C ASP A 39 21.91 27.25 -9.55
N GLN A 40 21.89 28.58 -9.36
CA GLN A 40 22.21 29.20 -8.08
C GLN A 40 21.11 28.97 -7.04
N ILE A 41 19.84 29.06 -7.43
CA ILE A 41 18.71 28.77 -6.55
C ILE A 41 18.73 27.29 -6.15
N GLU A 42 18.90 26.40 -7.13
CA GLU A 42 18.95 24.95 -6.90
C GLU A 42 20.11 24.56 -5.97
N SER A 43 21.29 25.16 -6.15
CA SER A 43 22.46 24.89 -5.29
C SER A 43 22.25 25.31 -3.83
N GLY A 44 21.64 26.47 -3.58
CA GLY A 44 21.36 26.97 -2.24
C GLY A 44 20.28 26.15 -1.53
N VAL A 45 19.16 25.88 -2.23
CA VAL A 45 18.07 25.03 -1.73
C VAL A 45 18.59 23.64 -1.37
N ARG A 46 19.37 23.03 -2.27
CA ARG A 46 19.93 21.70 -2.05
C ARG A 46 20.92 21.67 -0.89
N SER A 47 21.73 22.71 -0.70
CA SER A 47 22.65 22.81 0.43
C SER A 47 21.92 22.86 1.77
N ASN A 48 20.86 23.66 1.89
CA ASN A 48 20.09 23.78 3.14
C ASN A 48 19.38 22.47 3.46
N LEU A 49 18.86 21.81 2.43
CA LEU A 49 18.21 20.52 2.56
C LEU A 49 19.17 19.41 3.02
N LEU A 50 20.37 19.36 2.45
CA LEU A 50 21.41 18.44 2.90
C LEU A 50 21.76 18.64 4.37
N LYS A 51 21.87 19.90 4.81
CA LYS A 51 22.14 20.25 6.22
C LYS A 51 21.01 19.84 7.16
N TRP A 52 19.74 19.97 6.75
CA TRP A 52 18.61 19.46 7.54
C TRP A 52 18.70 17.95 7.73
N PHE A 53 18.99 17.21 6.67
CA PHE A 53 19.17 15.77 6.73
C PHE A 53 20.40 15.31 7.52
N GLU A 54 21.46 16.11 7.58
CA GLU A 54 22.60 15.87 8.48
C GLU A 54 22.19 15.96 9.96
N ASN A 55 21.26 16.85 10.29
CA ASN A 55 20.75 17.02 11.64
C ASN A 55 19.63 16.03 12.01
N HIS A 56 18.98 15.42 11.02
CA HIS A 56 17.89 14.45 11.18
C HIS A 56 18.19 13.10 10.50
N PRO A 57 19.29 12.41 10.84
CA PRO A 57 19.66 11.15 10.19
C PRO A 57 18.62 10.05 10.40
N GLU A 58 17.78 10.13 11.43
CA GLU A 58 16.69 9.19 11.74
C GLU A 58 15.58 9.17 10.69
N VAL A 59 15.42 10.25 9.91
CA VAL A 59 14.36 10.31 8.89
C VAL A 59 14.78 9.60 7.60
N LEU A 60 16.10 9.48 7.38
CA LEU A 60 16.70 8.93 6.18
C LEU A 60 16.71 7.41 6.18
N LEU A 61 16.67 6.84 4.97
CA LEU A 61 17.34 5.56 4.78
C LEU A 61 18.85 5.77 4.95
N VAL A 62 19.46 4.97 5.83
CA VAL A 62 20.91 5.00 6.12
C VAL A 62 21.73 4.87 4.82
N GLU A 63 21.19 4.22 3.78
CA GLU A 63 21.72 4.20 2.43
C GLU A 63 20.62 4.36 1.39
N LEU A 64 20.91 5.11 0.32
CA LEU A 64 20.05 5.16 -0.84
C LEU A 64 19.93 3.77 -1.47
N PRO A 65 18.71 3.31 -1.78
CA PRO A 65 18.54 2.06 -2.50
C PRO A 65 19.18 2.17 -3.89
N ASP A 66 20.40 1.62 -4.07
CA ASP A 66 21.10 1.61 -5.35
C ASP A 66 20.39 0.63 -6.31
N ALA A 67 19.52 1.19 -7.16
CA ALA A 67 18.75 0.44 -8.16
C ALA A 67 19.63 -0.27 -9.20
N THR A 68 20.92 0.07 -9.30
CA THR A 68 21.87 -0.44 -10.31
C THR A 68 22.87 -1.46 -9.75
N LYS A 69 23.14 -1.48 -8.44
CA LYS A 69 24.16 -2.37 -7.81
C LYS A 69 23.66 -3.72 -7.31
N GLY A 70 22.40 -4.05 -7.56
CA GLY A 70 21.87 -5.39 -7.30
C GLY A 70 21.15 -5.54 -5.96
N LYS A 71 19.98 -6.18 -6.06
CA LYS A 71 19.13 -6.70 -4.98
C LYS A 71 18.73 -5.71 -3.88
N LEU A 72 18.01 -4.65 -4.26
CA LEU A 72 16.98 -4.09 -3.37
C LEU A 72 16.17 -5.22 -2.73
N PRO A 73 15.83 -5.20 -1.43
CA PRO A 73 14.95 -6.23 -0.87
C PRO A 73 13.68 -6.34 -1.71
N ALA A 74 13.17 -7.56 -1.93
CA ALA A 74 12.04 -7.79 -2.84
C ALA A 74 10.83 -6.90 -2.51
N GLY A 75 10.56 -6.69 -1.22
CA GLY A 75 9.53 -5.77 -0.75
C GLY A 75 9.75 -4.31 -1.15
N VAL A 76 10.98 -3.82 -1.11
CA VAL A 76 11.30 -2.46 -1.56
C VAL A 76 11.03 -2.33 -3.06
N ARG A 77 11.44 -3.32 -3.88
CA ARG A 77 11.11 -3.29 -5.32
C ARG A 77 9.62 -3.36 -5.58
N ALA A 78 8.89 -4.22 -4.86
CA ALA A 78 7.45 -4.34 -5.00
C ALA A 78 6.76 -3.02 -4.65
N LEU A 79 7.21 -2.35 -3.57
CA LEU A 79 6.71 -1.03 -3.19
C LEU A 79 7.00 0.02 -4.26
N LEU A 80 8.27 0.17 -4.70
CA LEU A 80 8.65 1.22 -5.64
C LEU A 80 7.96 1.10 -7.01
N LYS A 81 7.47 -0.09 -7.37
CA LYS A 81 6.63 -0.28 -8.57
C LYS A 81 5.24 0.37 -8.42
N ILE A 82 4.65 0.36 -7.22
CA ILE A 82 3.31 0.92 -6.96
C ILE A 82 3.33 2.32 -6.33
N LYS A 83 4.43 2.66 -5.66
CA LYS A 83 4.73 3.94 -5.01
C LYS A 83 6.14 4.37 -5.42
N PRO A 84 6.34 4.78 -6.68
CA PRO A 84 7.63 5.33 -7.10
C PRO A 84 7.96 6.57 -6.25
N PRO A 85 9.24 6.92 -6.10
CA PRO A 85 9.62 8.12 -5.39
C PRO A 85 8.96 9.36 -6.00
N VAL A 86 8.34 10.17 -5.15
CA VAL A 86 7.77 11.47 -5.49
C VAL A 86 8.78 12.53 -5.09
N ASP A 87 9.14 13.42 -6.02
CA ASP A 87 10.00 14.56 -5.73
C ASP A 87 9.29 15.53 -4.78
N GLY A 88 9.84 15.66 -3.58
CA GLY A 88 9.38 16.56 -2.54
C GLY A 88 10.11 17.88 -2.49
N THR A 89 11.09 18.11 -3.37
CA THR A 89 11.83 19.37 -3.40
C THR A 89 10.96 20.50 -3.93
N THR A 90 11.21 21.71 -3.42
CA THR A 90 10.59 22.92 -3.95
C THR A 90 11.67 23.96 -4.15
N THR A 91 11.44 24.90 -5.07
CA THR A 91 12.30 26.07 -5.24
C THR A 91 12.01 27.16 -4.19
N ALA A 92 11.04 26.96 -3.31
CA ALA A 92 10.64 27.91 -2.30
C ALA A 92 11.51 27.77 -1.04
N VAL A 93 11.75 28.89 -0.37
CA VAL A 93 12.46 28.96 0.90
C VAL A 93 11.65 29.75 1.92
N SER A 94 11.84 29.46 3.20
CA SER A 94 11.24 30.24 4.29
C SER A 94 11.85 31.66 4.35
N GLU A 95 11.27 32.55 5.16
CA GLU A 95 11.88 33.86 5.45
C GLU A 95 13.30 33.74 6.02
N LYS A 96 13.58 32.63 6.75
CA LYS A 96 14.90 32.30 7.30
C LYS A 96 15.83 31.62 6.29
N GLN A 97 15.40 31.53 5.03
CA GLN A 97 16.08 30.83 3.92
C GLN A 97 16.16 29.30 4.08
N ASP A 98 15.34 28.70 4.96
CA ASP A 98 15.27 27.24 5.08
C ASP A 98 14.56 26.64 3.86
N ALA A 99 15.00 25.46 3.42
CA ALA A 99 14.37 24.76 2.30
C ALA A 99 12.94 24.33 2.65
N ILE A 100 12.00 24.55 1.73
CA ILE A 100 10.61 24.10 1.87
C ILE A 100 10.43 22.78 1.13
N LEU A 101 9.77 21.83 1.79
CA LEU A 101 9.46 20.51 1.24
C LEU A 101 7.96 20.34 1.05
N LYS A 102 7.57 19.59 0.01
CA LYS A 102 6.20 19.15 -0.23
C LYS A 102 6.15 17.64 -0.16
N PHE A 103 5.20 17.09 0.60
CA PHE A 103 5.00 15.64 0.67
C PHE A 103 3.56 15.30 1.03
N HIS A 104 3.17 14.04 0.83
CA HIS A 104 1.90 13.51 1.33
C HIS A 104 2.15 12.71 2.59
N GLY A 105 1.40 13.04 3.64
CA GLY A 105 1.48 12.35 4.92
C GLY A 105 0.20 12.49 5.71
N MET A 106 0.02 11.54 6.63
CA MET A 106 -1.05 11.57 7.61
C MET A 106 -0.55 12.36 8.82
N GLY A 107 -1.12 13.55 9.01
CA GLY A 107 -0.77 14.47 10.08
C GLY A 107 -1.50 14.15 11.39
N ALA A 108 -0.83 14.41 12.51
CA ALA A 108 -1.41 14.48 13.84
C ALA A 108 -0.72 15.61 14.62
N LEU A 109 -1.47 16.35 15.44
CA LEU A 109 -0.90 17.28 16.41
C LEU A 109 -0.76 16.54 17.74
N ILE A 110 0.47 16.38 18.23
CA ILE A 110 0.80 15.65 19.45
C ILE A 110 1.63 16.58 20.32
N GLU A 111 1.12 16.91 21.51
CA GLU A 111 1.86 17.72 22.51
C GLU A 111 2.41 19.06 21.98
N GLY A 112 1.74 19.67 20.99
CA GLY A 112 2.14 20.94 20.38
C GLY A 112 3.03 20.80 19.14
N GLU A 113 3.44 19.58 18.76
CA GLU A 113 4.21 19.30 17.56
C GLU A 113 3.36 18.58 16.49
N TYR A 114 3.55 18.96 15.23
CA TYR A 114 2.96 18.23 14.12
C TYR A 114 3.82 17.02 13.76
N SER A 115 3.23 15.83 13.86
CA SER A 115 3.81 14.58 13.36
C SER A 115 3.13 14.18 12.07
N TYR A 116 3.90 14.06 10.99
CA TYR A 116 3.41 13.54 9.72
C TYR A 116 4.02 12.17 9.44
N THR A 117 3.17 11.15 9.36
CA THR A 117 3.57 9.83 8.85
C THR A 117 3.50 9.84 7.33
N LEU A 118 4.62 9.62 6.64
CA LEU A 118 4.69 9.63 5.19
C LEU A 118 3.76 8.58 4.57
N TRP A 119 3.00 9.02 3.56
CA TRP A 119 2.13 8.15 2.78
C TRP A 119 2.82 7.62 1.52
N ASP A 120 3.59 8.46 0.86
CA ASP A 120 4.31 8.14 -0.37
C ASP A 120 5.81 7.92 -0.11
N THR A 121 6.47 7.24 -1.04
CA THR A 121 7.93 7.22 -1.10
C THR A 121 8.38 8.62 -1.50
N LEU A 122 9.14 9.30 -0.66
CA LEU A 122 9.55 10.69 -0.90
C LEU A 122 11.01 10.74 -1.33
N ASP A 123 11.30 11.39 -2.46
CA ASP A 123 12.66 11.79 -2.84
C ASP A 123 12.85 13.25 -2.51
N VAL A 124 13.93 13.57 -1.80
CA VAL A 124 14.25 14.92 -1.41
C VAL A 124 15.74 15.16 -1.64
N GLY A 125 16.07 15.82 -2.75
CA GLY A 125 17.45 16.14 -3.11
C GLY A 125 18.31 14.91 -3.42
N GLY A 126 17.68 13.82 -3.86
CA GLY A 126 18.30 12.53 -4.09
C GLY A 126 18.33 11.64 -2.86
N ARG A 127 17.66 11.99 -1.75
CA ARG A 127 17.50 11.16 -0.55
C ARG A 127 16.10 10.56 -0.49
N ILE A 128 16.00 9.23 -0.37
CA ILE A 128 14.72 8.52 -0.33
C ILE A 128 14.25 8.28 1.10
N LEU A 129 13.01 8.68 1.38
CA LEU A 129 12.25 8.35 2.60
C LEU A 129 11.12 7.40 2.23
N MET A 130 10.97 6.31 2.98
CA MET A 130 9.91 5.33 2.73
C MET A 130 8.60 5.78 3.40
N PRO A 131 7.44 5.33 2.89
CA PRO A 131 6.19 5.44 3.64
C PRO A 131 6.35 4.86 5.05
N LYS A 132 5.53 5.33 6.01
CA LYS A 132 5.60 5.07 7.47
C LYS A 132 6.65 5.90 8.22
N ASN A 133 7.70 6.41 7.57
CA ASN A 133 8.63 7.31 8.25
C ASN A 133 7.87 8.52 8.79
N ARG A 134 8.21 8.95 10.01
CA ARG A 134 7.60 10.12 10.64
C ARG A 134 8.53 11.30 10.50
N ILE A 135 7.96 12.44 10.15
CA ILE A 135 8.65 13.73 10.15
C ILE A 135 7.93 14.63 11.13
N LEU A 136 8.71 15.30 11.99
CA LEU A 136 8.20 16.20 13.02
C LEU A 136 8.45 17.64 12.61
N PHE A 137 7.45 18.49 12.84
CA PHE A 137 7.51 19.92 12.58
C PHE A 137 6.88 20.69 13.73
N GLN A 138 7.51 21.78 14.13
CA GLN A 138 6.88 22.79 14.97
C GLN A 138 5.75 23.48 14.19
N PRO A 139 4.73 24.04 14.86
CA PRO A 139 3.61 24.71 14.20
C PRO A 139 4.03 25.83 13.25
N ASP A 140 5.07 26.58 13.56
CA ASP A 140 5.61 27.66 12.73
C ASP A 140 6.41 27.17 11.50
N GLN A 141 6.73 25.88 11.45
CA GLN A 141 7.41 25.25 10.31
C GLN A 141 6.42 24.69 9.27
N VAL A 142 5.12 24.63 9.60
CA VAL A 142 4.09 24.17 8.66
C VAL A 142 3.51 25.36 7.90
N ILE A 143 3.92 25.51 6.64
CA ILE A 143 3.54 26.65 5.80
C ILE A 143 2.11 26.50 5.24
N GLN A 144 1.78 25.31 4.76
CA GLN A 144 0.48 25.03 4.14
C GLN A 144 0.12 23.55 4.27
N VAL A 145 -1.17 23.29 4.52
CA VAL A 145 -1.75 21.95 4.42
C VAL A 145 -2.71 21.92 3.24
N GLY A 146 -2.45 21.03 2.28
CA GLY A 146 -3.30 20.82 1.11
C GLY A 146 -4.43 19.83 1.36
N SER A 147 -5.20 19.53 0.33
CA SER A 147 -6.17 18.44 0.33
C SER A 147 -5.47 17.07 0.36
N GLY A 148 -6.02 16.15 1.14
CA GLY A 148 -5.66 14.74 1.10
C GLY A 148 -6.02 14.06 -0.22
N ARG A 149 -5.06 13.33 -0.78
CA ARG A 149 -5.26 12.47 -1.96
C ARG A 149 -6.20 11.32 -1.59
N GLY A 150 -7.15 10.99 -2.48
CA GLY A 150 -8.08 9.87 -2.28
C GLY A 150 -9.29 10.17 -1.39
N GLY A 151 -9.54 11.45 -1.08
CA GLY A 151 -10.73 11.93 -0.35
C GLY A 151 -10.51 12.10 1.16
N HIS A 152 -11.29 12.99 1.80
CA HIS A 152 -11.13 13.33 3.23
C HIS A 152 -12.11 12.59 4.15
N PHE A 153 -12.97 11.74 3.58
CA PHE A 153 -14.05 11.09 4.34
C PHE A 153 -13.54 10.25 5.52
N THR A 154 -12.42 9.55 5.34
CA THR A 154 -11.80 8.77 6.42
C THR A 154 -11.42 9.66 7.60
N GLU A 155 -10.69 10.76 7.38
CA GLU A 155 -10.26 11.66 8.45
C GLU A 155 -11.44 12.36 9.12
N TRP A 156 -12.44 12.79 8.32
CA TRP A 156 -13.69 13.37 8.84
C TRP A 156 -14.44 12.41 9.78
N LEU A 157 -14.47 11.12 9.44
CA LEU A 157 -15.14 10.09 10.25
C LEU A 157 -14.31 9.70 11.47
N VAL A 158 -12.99 9.59 11.32
CA VAL A 158 -12.07 9.28 12.41
C VAL A 158 -12.23 10.28 13.55
N ASN A 159 -12.27 11.57 13.24
CA ASN A 159 -12.45 12.63 14.24
C ASN A 159 -13.77 12.51 15.02
N ARG A 160 -14.82 11.99 14.37
CA ARG A 160 -16.12 11.74 15.03
C ARG A 160 -16.11 10.48 15.87
N LEU A 161 -15.50 9.40 15.37
CA LEU A 161 -15.44 8.13 16.07
C LEU A 161 -14.48 8.16 17.27
N SER A 162 -13.41 8.97 17.20
CA SER A 162 -12.48 9.12 18.31
C SER A 162 -13.04 10.02 19.42
N ASP A 163 -13.94 10.96 19.10
CA ASP A 163 -14.55 11.89 20.06
C ASP A 163 -13.51 12.62 20.94
N GLY A 164 -12.46 13.13 20.29
CA GLY A 164 -11.33 13.79 20.96
C GLY A 164 -10.36 12.86 21.73
N ASP A 165 -10.65 11.57 21.86
CA ASP A 165 -9.78 10.61 22.53
C ASP A 165 -8.68 10.07 21.59
N LEU A 166 -7.45 10.52 21.82
CA LEU A 166 -6.28 10.12 21.03
C LEU A 166 -6.04 8.61 21.03
N SER A 167 -6.41 7.90 22.12
CA SER A 167 -6.24 6.45 22.22
C SER A 167 -7.14 5.68 21.24
N LYS A 168 -8.26 6.30 20.81
CA LYS A 168 -9.22 5.68 19.89
C LYS A 168 -8.89 5.88 18.41
N ILE A 169 -7.99 6.81 18.06
CA ILE A 169 -7.70 7.18 16.66
C ILE A 169 -7.36 5.98 15.80
N SER A 170 -6.50 5.08 16.28
CA SER A 170 -6.12 3.87 15.54
C SER A 170 -7.32 2.98 15.23
N LYS A 171 -8.15 2.69 16.24
CA LYS A 171 -9.36 1.88 16.08
C LYS A 171 -10.38 2.57 15.15
N SER A 172 -10.55 3.88 15.27
CA SER A 172 -11.40 4.69 14.39
C SER A 172 -10.96 4.65 12.93
N ARG A 173 -9.65 4.69 12.65
CA ARG A 173 -9.11 4.55 11.29
C ARG A 173 -9.37 3.16 10.74
N GLN A 174 -9.16 2.13 11.55
CA GLN A 174 -9.41 0.74 11.16
C GLN A 174 -10.88 0.47 10.86
N SER A 175 -11.82 1.13 11.55
CA SER A 175 -13.26 0.96 11.32
C SER A 175 -13.84 1.93 10.25
N SER A 176 -13.07 2.92 9.82
CA SER A 176 -13.49 3.85 8.75
C SER A 176 -13.31 3.26 7.35
N PRO A 177 -14.09 3.69 6.34
CA PRO A 177 -13.80 3.41 4.94
C PRO A 177 -12.39 3.89 4.57
N PRO A 178 -11.66 3.18 3.69
CA PRO A 178 -10.31 3.55 3.34
C PRO A 178 -10.31 4.76 2.37
N PRO A 179 -9.24 5.57 2.35
CA PRO A 179 -9.02 6.53 1.29
C PRO A 179 -8.79 5.78 -0.03
N LEU A 180 -9.10 6.43 -1.15
CA LEU A 180 -9.04 5.84 -2.49
C LEU A 180 -7.68 6.04 -3.17
N VAL A 181 -6.63 6.21 -2.38
CA VAL A 181 -5.24 6.32 -2.88
C VAL A 181 -4.81 4.98 -3.46
N LEU A 182 -4.24 4.99 -4.66
CA LEU A 182 -3.78 3.80 -5.39
C LEU A 182 -4.88 2.75 -5.67
N GLU A 183 -6.15 3.13 -5.67
CA GLU A 183 -7.23 2.16 -5.91
C GLU A 183 -7.08 1.49 -7.29
N GLY A 184 -6.54 2.19 -8.29
CA GLY A 184 -6.30 1.64 -9.63
C GLY A 184 -5.19 0.60 -9.69
N GLN A 185 -4.14 0.76 -8.87
CA GLN A 185 -3.07 -0.23 -8.70
C GLN A 185 -3.48 -1.37 -7.76
N LYS A 186 -4.38 -1.09 -6.81
CA LYS A 186 -4.84 -2.04 -5.81
C LYS A 186 -5.76 -3.10 -6.36
N VAL A 187 -6.80 -2.67 -7.09
CA VAL A 187 -7.84 -3.58 -7.57
C VAL A 187 -7.85 -3.72 -9.09
N GLN A 188 -8.35 -4.86 -9.53
CA GLN A 188 -8.62 -5.14 -10.93
C GLN A 188 -9.81 -4.30 -11.41
N THR A 189 -9.70 -3.74 -12.61
CA THR A 189 -10.71 -2.83 -13.17
C THR A 189 -12.08 -3.52 -13.36
N PRO A 190 -12.16 -4.77 -13.87
CA PRO A 190 -13.43 -5.49 -13.96
C PRO A 190 -14.10 -5.72 -12.60
N TRP A 191 -13.32 -5.93 -11.54
CA TRP A 191 -13.85 -6.06 -10.18
C TRP A 191 -14.40 -4.74 -9.67
N LEU A 192 -13.65 -3.65 -9.83
CA LEU A 192 -14.08 -2.32 -9.37
C LEU A 192 -15.37 -1.88 -10.07
N PHE A 193 -15.48 -2.13 -11.38
CA PHE A 193 -16.73 -1.92 -12.13
C PHE A 193 -17.92 -2.64 -11.49
N LYS A 194 -17.78 -3.94 -11.18
CA LYS A 194 -18.86 -4.73 -10.55
C LYS A 194 -19.16 -4.24 -9.14
N PHE A 195 -18.13 -3.92 -8.37
CA PHE A 195 -18.26 -3.44 -6.99
C PHE A 195 -18.97 -2.08 -6.91
N LEU A 196 -18.69 -1.14 -7.80
CA LEU A 196 -19.36 0.17 -7.84
C LEU A 196 -20.87 0.04 -8.14
N LYS A 197 -21.25 -0.94 -8.97
CA LYS A 197 -22.66 -1.21 -9.29
C LYS A 197 -23.39 -1.92 -8.15
N ASN A 198 -22.75 -2.90 -7.54
CA ASN A 198 -23.35 -3.71 -6.48
C ASN A 198 -22.31 -4.03 -5.40
N PRO A 199 -22.02 -3.08 -4.49
CA PRO A 199 -21.03 -3.29 -3.46
C PRO A 199 -21.52 -4.36 -2.47
N ASP A 200 -20.63 -5.29 -2.15
CA ASP A 200 -20.81 -6.27 -1.10
C ASP A 200 -19.94 -5.95 0.13
N ARG A 201 -20.14 -6.71 1.21
CA ARG A 201 -19.39 -6.50 2.46
C ARG A 201 -17.97 -7.07 2.32
N ILE A 202 -16.96 -6.20 2.30
CA ILE A 202 -15.54 -6.59 2.24
C ILE A 202 -14.94 -6.86 3.63
N ARG A 203 -15.10 -5.91 4.56
CA ARG A 203 -14.56 -5.96 5.93
C ARG A 203 -15.68 -6.17 6.92
N ASN A 204 -15.46 -6.84 8.04
CA ASN A 204 -16.50 -6.92 9.07
C ASN A 204 -16.53 -5.65 9.93
N GLU A 205 -15.36 -5.14 10.31
CA GLU A 205 -15.17 -4.04 11.26
C GLU A 205 -15.57 -2.63 10.79
N THR A 206 -16.00 -2.42 9.54
CA THR A 206 -16.33 -1.04 9.11
C THR A 206 -17.67 -0.56 9.63
N VAL A 207 -17.67 0.64 10.21
CA VAL A 207 -18.90 1.28 10.72
C VAL A 207 -19.83 1.72 9.59
N LEU A 208 -19.29 1.94 8.40
CA LEU A 208 -20.05 2.30 7.20
C LEU A 208 -19.73 1.35 6.05
N ARG A 209 -20.74 1.10 5.22
CA ARG A 209 -20.65 0.32 3.98
C ARG A 209 -20.71 1.24 2.78
N MET A 210 -20.13 0.81 1.67
CA MET A 210 -20.26 1.52 0.41
C MET A 210 -21.74 1.55 -0.01
N PRO A 211 -22.36 2.73 -0.20
CA PRO A 211 -23.73 2.82 -0.66
C PRO A 211 -23.89 2.31 -2.09
N ARG A 212 -25.11 1.90 -2.45
CA ARG A 212 -25.49 1.70 -3.85
C ARG A 212 -25.84 3.05 -4.47
N PHE A 213 -24.95 3.56 -5.31
CA PHE A 213 -25.18 4.80 -6.05
C PHE A 213 -26.06 4.63 -7.30
N ASN A 214 -26.50 3.40 -7.61
CA ASN A 214 -27.29 3.07 -8.79
C ASN A 214 -26.65 3.55 -10.11
N MET A 215 -25.32 3.47 -10.21
CA MET A 215 -24.56 3.87 -11.38
C MET A 215 -24.94 3.05 -12.62
N SER A 216 -25.03 3.73 -13.76
CA SER A 216 -25.08 3.10 -15.08
C SER A 216 -23.76 2.38 -15.41
N ASP A 217 -23.79 1.52 -16.44
CA ASP A 217 -22.58 0.87 -16.93
C ASP A 217 -21.53 1.86 -17.42
N ALA A 218 -21.97 2.98 -18.00
CA ALA A 218 -21.07 4.03 -18.48
C ALA A 218 -20.35 4.71 -17.31
N GLU A 219 -21.07 5.07 -16.24
CA GLU A 219 -20.51 5.72 -15.06
C GLU A 219 -19.57 4.80 -14.29
N ALA A 220 -20.01 3.58 -13.97
CA ALA A 220 -19.19 2.62 -13.24
C ALA A 220 -17.90 2.28 -14.01
N ARG A 221 -17.97 2.18 -15.34
CA ARG A 221 -16.80 1.96 -16.20
C ARG A 221 -15.88 3.19 -16.22
N ALA A 222 -16.45 4.39 -16.31
CA ALA A 222 -15.67 5.63 -16.27
C ALA A 222 -14.89 5.75 -14.97
N PHE A 223 -15.51 5.46 -13.82
CA PHE A 223 -14.81 5.45 -12.52
C PHE A 223 -13.75 4.36 -12.43
N ALA A 224 -14.07 3.12 -12.81
CA ALA A 224 -13.10 2.04 -12.74
C ALA A 224 -11.87 2.30 -13.64
N ASN A 225 -12.08 2.86 -14.83
CA ASN A 225 -11.00 3.25 -15.72
C ASN A 225 -10.24 4.48 -15.21
N TYR A 226 -10.93 5.46 -14.61
CA TYR A 226 -10.29 6.64 -14.02
C TYR A 226 -9.26 6.26 -12.97
N PHE A 227 -9.61 5.37 -12.02
CA PHE A 227 -8.67 4.94 -10.99
C PHE A 227 -7.47 4.21 -11.61
N ALA A 228 -7.69 3.30 -12.55
CA ALA A 228 -6.59 2.64 -13.25
C ALA A 228 -5.69 3.64 -14.00
N ALA A 229 -6.27 4.64 -14.67
CA ALA A 229 -5.55 5.66 -15.42
C ALA A 229 -4.70 6.57 -14.53
N VAL A 230 -5.28 7.09 -13.44
CA VAL A 230 -4.59 8.05 -12.56
C VAL A 230 -3.41 7.40 -11.82
N ASP A 231 -3.48 6.09 -11.59
CA ASP A 231 -2.39 5.33 -10.96
C ASP A 231 -1.48 4.60 -11.98
N GLY A 232 -1.66 4.82 -13.28
CA GLY A 232 -0.82 4.24 -14.35
C GLY A 232 -0.90 2.70 -14.44
N ALA A 233 -2.01 2.11 -14.00
CA ALA A 233 -2.22 0.67 -14.04
C ALA A 233 -2.74 0.22 -15.41
N GLU A 234 -2.59 -1.07 -15.76
CA GLU A 234 -3.09 -1.61 -17.04
C GLU A 234 -4.64 -1.65 -17.07
N TYR A 235 -5.28 -1.22 -18.17
CA TYR A 235 -6.72 -1.32 -18.43
C TYR A 235 -7.00 -1.11 -19.94
N PRO A 236 -8.14 -1.57 -20.50
CA PRO A 236 -9.26 -2.28 -19.85
C PRO A 236 -9.06 -3.79 -19.72
N TYR A 237 -8.16 -4.38 -20.52
CA TYR A 237 -7.75 -5.77 -20.40
C TYR A 237 -6.57 -5.84 -19.44
N GLN A 238 -6.57 -6.88 -18.59
CA GLN A 238 -5.57 -7.08 -17.54
C GLN A 238 -5.13 -8.51 -17.62
N GLU A 239 -3.87 -8.74 -17.98
CA GLU A 239 -3.30 -10.07 -17.89
C GLU A 239 -2.85 -10.33 -16.44
N ILE A 240 -3.39 -11.37 -15.82
CA ILE A 240 -2.86 -11.88 -14.55
C ILE A 240 -1.87 -12.97 -14.89
N ARG A 241 -0.60 -12.58 -15.05
CA ARG A 241 0.49 -13.49 -15.42
C ARG A 241 0.60 -14.65 -14.43
N GLU A 242 0.40 -14.38 -13.14
CA GLU A 242 0.50 -15.34 -12.04
C GLU A 242 -0.54 -16.47 -12.09
N THR A 243 -1.59 -16.34 -12.90
CA THR A 243 -2.58 -17.41 -13.12
C THR A 243 -2.37 -18.15 -14.44
N GLN A 244 -1.30 -17.85 -15.19
CA GLN A 244 -0.98 -18.52 -16.45
C GLN A 244 -0.14 -19.78 -16.20
N GLU A 245 -0.40 -20.83 -16.98
CA GLU A 245 0.35 -22.10 -16.93
C GLU A 245 1.85 -21.88 -17.19
N SER A 246 2.20 -20.98 -18.11
CA SER A 246 3.60 -20.66 -18.43
C SER A 246 4.36 -20.06 -17.24
N TYR A 247 3.67 -19.27 -16.41
CA TYR A 247 4.21 -18.74 -15.17
C TYR A 247 4.35 -19.85 -14.13
N ALA A 248 3.31 -20.67 -13.92
CA ALA A 248 3.36 -21.79 -12.97
C ALA A 248 4.50 -22.77 -13.32
N ALA A 249 4.66 -23.13 -14.60
CA ALA A 249 5.74 -24.00 -15.07
C ALA A 249 7.13 -23.38 -14.83
N LYS A 250 7.26 -22.06 -15.00
CA LYS A 250 8.50 -21.34 -14.69
C LYS A 250 8.80 -21.41 -13.19
N MET A 251 7.85 -21.07 -12.34
CA MET A 251 8.03 -21.09 -10.89
C MET A 251 8.30 -22.50 -10.37
N ASN A 252 7.68 -23.52 -10.96
CA ASN A 252 7.92 -24.90 -10.59
C ASN A 252 9.35 -25.36 -10.90
N ARG A 253 9.91 -24.97 -12.07
CA ARG A 253 11.33 -25.20 -12.36
C ARG A 253 12.24 -24.50 -11.35
N GLU A 254 11.99 -23.21 -11.08
CA GLU A 254 12.79 -22.47 -10.09
C GLU A 254 12.69 -23.07 -8.68
N TYR A 255 11.54 -23.63 -8.31
CA TYR A 255 11.35 -24.37 -7.07
C TYR A 255 12.21 -25.64 -7.05
N HIS A 256 12.13 -26.46 -8.10
CA HIS A 256 12.89 -27.71 -8.17
C HIS A 256 14.41 -27.49 -8.15
N ASP A 257 14.90 -26.45 -8.83
CA ASP A 257 16.31 -26.09 -8.84
C ASP A 257 16.82 -25.65 -7.45
N ARG A 258 15.96 -25.02 -6.64
CA ARG A 258 16.32 -24.47 -5.32
C ARG A 258 16.10 -25.45 -4.18
N PHE A 259 15.15 -26.37 -4.32
CA PHE A 259 14.69 -27.28 -3.27
C PHE A 259 14.70 -28.73 -3.77
N PRO A 260 15.87 -29.28 -4.16
CA PRO A 260 15.95 -30.58 -4.81
C PRO A 260 15.44 -31.74 -3.91
N LYS A 261 15.66 -31.66 -2.59
CA LYS A 261 15.20 -32.70 -1.66
C LYS A 261 13.68 -32.73 -1.56
N GLU A 262 13.06 -31.58 -1.36
CA GLU A 262 11.62 -31.41 -1.26
C GLU A 262 10.92 -31.72 -2.61
N SER A 263 11.67 -31.66 -3.70
CA SER A 263 11.22 -32.01 -5.06
C SER A 263 11.21 -33.52 -5.29
N GLU A 264 12.23 -34.24 -4.79
CA GLU A 264 12.29 -35.70 -4.83
C GLU A 264 11.12 -36.34 -4.06
N GLU A 265 10.63 -35.66 -3.01
CA GLU A 265 9.45 -36.05 -2.24
C GLU A 265 8.10 -35.75 -2.97
N GLY A 266 8.14 -35.32 -4.23
CA GLY A 266 6.96 -35.08 -5.06
C GLY A 266 6.26 -33.74 -4.81
N GLY A 267 6.93 -32.77 -4.18
CA GLY A 267 6.40 -31.42 -4.00
C GLY A 267 6.54 -30.55 -5.26
N ASP A 268 5.48 -29.85 -5.64
CA ASP A 268 5.52 -28.76 -6.63
C ASP A 268 5.33 -27.38 -5.97
N TYR A 269 5.67 -26.33 -6.71
CA TYR A 269 5.61 -24.94 -6.24
C TYR A 269 4.23 -24.53 -5.72
N LEU A 270 3.16 -24.79 -6.47
CA LEU A 270 1.82 -24.30 -6.12
C LEU A 270 1.20 -25.12 -4.99
N SER A 271 1.44 -26.44 -4.93
CA SER A 271 1.03 -27.26 -3.80
C SER A 271 1.73 -26.83 -2.50
N GLN A 272 3.02 -26.49 -2.55
CA GLN A 272 3.71 -25.94 -1.37
C GLN A 272 3.20 -24.55 -1.00
N SER A 273 2.87 -23.73 -2.00
CA SER A 273 2.25 -22.42 -1.79
C SER A 273 0.89 -22.52 -1.11
N TRP A 274 0.06 -23.48 -1.51
CA TRP A 274 -1.22 -23.77 -0.88
C TRP A 274 -1.04 -24.21 0.57
N LYS A 275 -0.10 -25.14 0.83
CA LYS A 275 0.23 -25.60 2.19
C LYS A 275 0.70 -24.44 3.08
N LEU A 276 1.59 -23.58 2.58
CA LEU A 276 2.05 -22.39 3.30
C LEU A 276 0.86 -21.49 3.63
N PHE A 277 0.06 -21.10 2.63
CA PHE A 277 -1.11 -20.23 2.82
C PHE A 277 -2.07 -20.80 3.87
N GLY A 278 -2.41 -22.08 3.73
CA GLY A 278 -3.31 -22.77 4.65
C GLY A 278 -2.70 -23.11 6.01
N LYS A 279 -1.39 -23.02 6.26
CA LYS A 279 -0.82 -23.26 7.60
C LYS A 279 -0.28 -22.00 8.28
N PHE A 280 -0.27 -20.87 7.59
CA PHE A 280 0.28 -19.63 8.10
C PHE A 280 -0.52 -19.10 9.30
N LYS A 281 0.01 -19.31 10.51
CA LYS A 281 -0.70 -19.03 11.76
C LYS A 281 -1.11 -17.57 11.88
N ALA A 282 -0.26 -16.64 11.46
CA ALA A 282 -0.54 -15.20 11.54
C ALA A 282 -1.74 -14.79 10.68
N CYS A 283 -1.94 -15.39 9.50
CA CYS A 283 -3.11 -15.11 8.68
C CYS A 283 -4.39 -15.64 9.33
N ARG A 284 -4.33 -16.85 9.89
CA ARG A 284 -5.48 -17.54 10.51
C ARG A 284 -6.02 -16.86 11.77
N GLN A 285 -5.23 -15.99 12.41
CA GLN A 285 -5.69 -15.21 13.56
C GLN A 285 -6.78 -14.21 13.19
N CYS A 286 -6.78 -13.72 11.95
CA CYS A 286 -7.69 -12.65 11.51
C CYS A 286 -8.49 -13.00 10.24
N HIS A 287 -8.09 -13.99 9.46
CA HIS A 287 -8.69 -14.28 8.15
C HIS A 287 -9.25 -15.71 8.08
N SER A 288 -10.40 -15.85 7.42
CA SER A 288 -10.81 -17.13 6.84
C SER A 288 -9.97 -17.40 5.59
N ILE A 289 -9.31 -18.56 5.55
CA ILE A 289 -8.35 -18.94 4.51
C ILE A 289 -8.39 -20.45 4.26
N ALA A 290 -8.04 -20.84 3.04
CA ALA A 290 -7.93 -22.25 2.62
C ALA A 290 -9.16 -23.11 2.97
N GLY A 291 -10.35 -22.48 2.96
CA GLY A 291 -11.63 -23.13 3.20
C GLY A 291 -11.95 -23.39 4.68
N ASP A 292 -11.15 -22.84 5.58
CA ASP A 292 -11.38 -22.81 7.03
C ASP A 292 -11.89 -21.43 7.47
N GLU A 293 -12.95 -21.45 8.26
CA GLU A 293 -13.62 -20.23 8.72
C GLU A 293 -12.96 -19.70 10.00
N LEU A 294 -12.84 -18.38 10.08
CA LEU A 294 -12.37 -17.74 11.29
C LEU A 294 -13.43 -17.91 12.39
N LYS A 295 -13.05 -18.56 13.49
CA LYS A 295 -13.90 -18.71 14.67
C LYS A 295 -13.72 -17.51 15.59
N VAL A 296 -14.74 -16.65 15.64
CA VAL A 296 -14.78 -15.49 16.54
C VAL A 296 -15.43 -15.90 17.85
N THR A 297 -14.64 -16.01 18.92
CA THR A 297 -15.16 -16.31 20.26
C THR A 297 -15.60 -15.05 21.01
N ASP A 298 -14.87 -13.94 20.83
CA ASP A 298 -15.24 -12.60 21.32
C ASP A 298 -14.99 -11.54 20.23
N PRO A 299 -16.05 -10.96 19.63
CA PRO A 299 -15.92 -9.97 18.58
C PRO A 299 -15.37 -8.62 19.06
N THR A 300 -15.31 -8.37 20.37
CA THR A 300 -14.76 -7.12 20.92
C THR A 300 -13.25 -7.14 21.08
N GLN A 301 -12.64 -8.33 21.10
CA GLN A 301 -11.21 -8.57 21.33
C GLN A 301 -10.46 -9.00 20.06
N LEU A 302 -11.17 -9.44 19.02
CA LEU A 302 -10.57 -9.95 17.79
C LEU A 302 -10.69 -8.96 16.64
N THR A 303 -9.56 -8.62 15.99
CA THR A 303 -9.59 -7.90 14.72
C THR A 303 -10.02 -8.85 13.61
N HIS A 304 -11.25 -8.74 13.12
CA HIS A 304 -11.75 -9.59 12.04
C HIS A 304 -11.30 -9.09 10.66
N GLY A 305 -10.27 -9.72 10.11
CA GLY A 305 -9.80 -9.50 8.74
C GLY A 305 -10.85 -9.90 7.68
N PRO A 306 -10.77 -9.35 6.45
CA PRO A 306 -11.58 -9.82 5.33
C PRO A 306 -11.48 -11.33 5.11
N ASN A 307 -12.58 -11.96 4.67
CA ASN A 307 -12.51 -13.31 4.14
C ASN A 307 -11.67 -13.30 2.85
N LEU A 308 -10.59 -14.11 2.81
CA LEU A 308 -9.70 -14.20 1.67
C LEU A 308 -10.11 -15.30 0.67
N ASP A 309 -10.97 -16.23 1.08
CA ASP A 309 -11.45 -17.34 0.26
C ASP A 309 -12.13 -16.83 -1.02
N ASN A 310 -11.56 -17.19 -2.17
CA ASN A 310 -12.08 -16.87 -3.50
C ASN A 310 -12.42 -15.38 -3.72
N ARG A 311 -11.78 -14.45 -2.99
CA ARG A 311 -11.99 -12.99 -3.18
C ARG A 311 -10.77 -12.26 -3.66
N VAL A 312 -9.58 -12.75 -3.31
CA VAL A 312 -8.32 -12.07 -3.63
C VAL A 312 -8.06 -12.12 -5.13
N ALA A 313 -8.17 -13.31 -5.74
CA ALA A 313 -7.93 -13.55 -7.17
C ALA A 313 -8.72 -12.63 -8.11
N ALA A 314 -10.00 -12.37 -7.80
CA ALA A 314 -10.83 -11.48 -8.61
C ALA A 314 -10.59 -10.00 -8.31
N ARG A 315 -10.12 -9.67 -7.10
CA ARG A 315 -10.08 -8.29 -6.61
C ARG A 315 -8.73 -7.63 -6.82
N PHE A 316 -7.64 -8.24 -6.38
CA PHE A 316 -6.36 -7.56 -6.27
C PHE A 316 -5.52 -7.70 -7.53
N ARG A 317 -4.73 -6.67 -7.83
CA ARG A 317 -3.64 -6.82 -8.81
C ARG A 317 -2.42 -7.48 -8.15
N PRO A 318 -1.67 -8.32 -8.89
CA PRO A 318 -0.53 -9.06 -8.32
C PRO A 318 0.56 -8.16 -7.74
N GLY A 319 0.93 -7.08 -8.43
CA GLY A 319 1.98 -6.16 -7.98
C GLY A 319 1.64 -5.45 -6.66
N TYR A 320 0.39 -4.99 -6.52
CA TYR A 320 -0.07 -4.42 -5.24
C TYR A 320 -0.14 -5.49 -4.15
N LEU A 321 -0.66 -6.68 -4.46
CA LEU A 321 -0.76 -7.77 -3.48
C LEU A 321 0.62 -8.19 -2.96
N GLU A 322 1.63 -8.24 -3.83
CA GLU A 322 3.03 -8.52 -3.44
C GLU A 322 3.58 -7.44 -2.49
N ALA A 323 3.42 -6.16 -2.84
CA ALA A 323 3.87 -5.05 -2.00
C ALA A 323 3.13 -5.04 -0.64
N TRP A 324 1.82 -5.30 -0.65
CA TRP A 324 0.99 -5.41 0.54
C TRP A 324 1.44 -6.54 1.45
N LEU A 325 1.73 -7.73 0.90
CA LEU A 325 2.22 -8.87 1.69
C LEU A 325 3.64 -8.63 2.23
N HIS A 326 4.49 -7.89 1.52
CA HIS A 326 5.80 -7.53 2.04
C HIS A 326 5.76 -6.58 3.23
N SER A 327 4.98 -5.50 3.14
CA SER A 327 4.83 -4.54 4.23
C SER A 327 3.50 -3.79 4.08
N PRO A 328 2.42 -4.24 4.74
CA PRO A 328 1.10 -3.61 4.61
C PRO A 328 1.12 -2.12 5.00
N ASP A 329 1.92 -1.75 5.98
CA ASP A 329 2.09 -0.40 6.52
C ASP A 329 2.85 0.55 5.58
N TRP A 330 3.64 0.04 4.63
CA TRP A 330 4.16 0.90 3.55
C TRP A 330 3.07 1.31 2.55
N VAL A 331 2.02 0.51 2.45
CA VAL A 331 0.91 0.79 1.54
C VAL A 331 -0.18 1.61 2.24
N LEU A 332 -0.56 1.19 3.45
CA LEU A 332 -1.55 1.85 4.30
C LEU A 332 -1.00 2.02 5.73
N PRO A 333 -0.42 3.18 6.08
CA PRO A 333 0.38 3.34 7.32
C PRO A 333 -0.32 3.04 8.65
N TYR A 334 -1.66 3.10 8.69
CA TYR A 334 -2.44 2.81 9.89
C TYR A 334 -3.12 1.44 9.88
N THR A 335 -2.75 0.56 8.94
CA THR A 335 -3.33 -0.78 8.83
C THR A 335 -3.01 -1.65 10.05
N ALA A 336 -3.96 -2.48 10.48
CA ALA A 336 -3.72 -3.55 11.45
C ALA A 336 -3.17 -4.83 10.80
N MET A 337 -3.17 -4.89 9.46
CA MET A 337 -2.63 -6.03 8.73
C MET A 337 -1.13 -6.12 8.97
N VAL A 338 -0.68 -7.32 9.32
CA VAL A 338 0.75 -7.65 9.45
C VAL A 338 1.19 -8.47 8.23
N GLY A 339 2.37 -8.17 7.72
CA GLY A 339 3.00 -9.00 6.69
C GLY A 339 3.64 -10.25 7.31
N PRO A 340 3.83 -11.34 6.54
CA PRO A 340 4.78 -12.39 6.90
C PRO A 340 6.15 -11.80 7.29
N THR A 341 6.65 -12.14 8.48
CA THR A 341 8.00 -11.73 8.92
C THR A 341 9.07 -12.61 8.28
N ALA A 342 10.32 -12.12 8.22
CA ALA A 342 11.44 -12.81 7.59
C ALA A 342 11.84 -14.18 8.20
N ALA A 343 11.12 -14.63 9.23
CA ALA A 343 11.33 -15.91 9.93
C ALA A 343 10.08 -16.81 9.94
N ALA A 344 9.06 -16.49 9.14
CA ALA A 344 7.83 -17.23 9.21
C ALA A 344 7.97 -18.59 8.49
N GLU A 345 7.59 -19.67 9.18
CA GLU A 345 7.48 -21.02 8.64
C GLU A 345 8.71 -21.58 7.87
N PRO A 346 9.84 -21.89 8.54
CA PRO A 346 11.02 -22.51 7.93
C PRO A 346 10.73 -23.82 7.16
N ALA A 347 9.62 -24.48 7.50
CA ALA A 347 9.14 -25.68 6.83
C ALA A 347 8.73 -25.46 5.36
N TYR A 348 8.55 -24.21 4.93
CA TYR A 348 8.19 -23.86 3.56
C TYR A 348 9.27 -22.97 2.93
N PHE A 349 9.75 -23.37 1.76
CA PHE A 349 10.76 -22.63 0.99
C PHE A 349 12.05 -22.34 1.80
N ASN A 350 12.40 -23.22 2.75
CA ASN A 350 13.51 -23.07 3.70
C ASN A 350 13.55 -21.68 4.38
N GLY A 351 12.37 -21.13 4.68
CA GLY A 351 12.25 -19.82 5.30
C GLY A 351 12.60 -18.64 4.39
N ASN A 352 12.71 -18.83 3.06
CA ASN A 352 13.03 -17.73 2.16
C ASN A 352 11.88 -16.71 2.09
N PRO A 353 12.05 -15.48 2.61
CA PRO A 353 10.94 -14.55 2.76
C PRO A 353 10.41 -14.01 1.43
N THR A 354 11.26 -13.92 0.41
CA THR A 354 10.81 -13.48 -0.93
C THR A 354 9.95 -14.54 -1.58
N MET A 355 10.39 -15.80 -1.55
CA MET A 355 9.61 -16.90 -2.14
C MET A 355 8.33 -17.18 -1.37
N GLN A 356 8.32 -17.03 -0.05
CA GLN A 356 7.11 -17.17 0.74
C GLN A 356 6.07 -16.09 0.43
N VAL A 357 6.48 -14.83 0.25
CA VAL A 357 5.55 -13.76 -0.16
C VAL A 357 4.98 -14.04 -1.56
N GLN A 358 5.83 -14.46 -2.50
CA GLN A 358 5.39 -14.86 -3.84
C GLN A 358 4.43 -16.05 -3.78
N ALA A 359 4.75 -17.08 -2.99
CA ALA A 359 3.92 -18.26 -2.79
C ALA A 359 2.56 -17.92 -2.18
N LEU A 360 2.52 -17.06 -1.15
CA LEU A 360 1.27 -16.58 -0.56
C LEU A 360 0.42 -15.82 -1.58
N ARG A 361 1.03 -14.92 -2.35
CA ARG A 361 0.36 -14.18 -3.44
C ARG A 361 -0.21 -15.16 -4.47
N ASP A 362 0.60 -16.09 -4.95
CA ASP A 362 0.24 -17.00 -6.03
C ASP A 362 -0.82 -18.02 -5.58
N ALA A 363 -0.77 -18.47 -4.33
CA ALA A 363 -1.82 -19.30 -3.73
C ALA A 363 -3.16 -18.55 -3.66
N MET A 364 -3.15 -17.28 -3.27
CA MET A 364 -4.37 -16.46 -3.22
C MET A 364 -4.93 -16.14 -4.61
N LEU A 365 -4.07 -15.98 -5.63
CA LEU A 365 -4.48 -15.72 -7.01
C LEU A 365 -4.99 -17.00 -7.70
N ASN A 366 -4.46 -18.17 -7.34
CA ASN A 366 -4.85 -19.47 -7.88
C ASN A 366 -5.80 -20.26 -6.94
N TYR A 367 -6.46 -19.57 -6.01
CA TYR A 367 -7.21 -20.19 -4.92
C TYR A 367 -8.18 -21.30 -5.35
N ASN A 368 -9.01 -21.06 -6.37
CA ASN A 368 -10.04 -22.02 -6.77
C ASN A 368 -9.44 -23.31 -7.35
N LEU A 369 -8.39 -23.15 -8.17
CA LEU A 369 -7.64 -24.28 -8.73
C LEU A 369 -7.05 -25.11 -7.59
N LEU A 370 -6.35 -24.45 -6.66
CA LEU A 370 -5.66 -25.13 -5.58
C LEU A 370 -6.62 -25.79 -4.59
N LEU A 371 -7.75 -25.15 -4.28
CA LEU A 371 -8.80 -25.75 -3.46
C LEU A 371 -9.40 -26.99 -4.12
N GLN A 372 -9.61 -26.96 -5.44
CA GLN A 372 -10.13 -28.11 -6.18
C GLN A 372 -9.14 -29.28 -6.20
N GLU A 373 -7.86 -29.01 -6.41
CA GLU A 373 -6.81 -30.04 -6.52
C GLU A 373 -6.39 -30.60 -5.17
N ASN A 374 -6.29 -29.75 -4.14
CA ASN A 374 -5.67 -30.09 -2.86
C ASN A 374 -6.66 -30.16 -1.69
N GLY A 375 -7.89 -29.67 -1.87
CA GLY A 375 -8.89 -29.59 -0.81
C GLY A 375 -8.56 -28.56 0.28
N LYS A 376 -9.37 -28.62 1.35
CA LYS A 376 -9.24 -27.74 2.51
C LYS A 376 -8.01 -28.11 3.34
N ILE A 377 -7.39 -27.11 3.96
CA ILE A 377 -6.29 -27.34 4.92
C ILE A 377 -6.81 -27.13 6.35
N GLU A 378 -6.69 -28.17 7.17
CA GLU A 378 -6.99 -28.09 8.60
C GLU A 378 -5.99 -27.17 9.32
N PRO A 379 -6.45 -26.36 10.29
CA PRO A 379 -5.57 -25.48 11.05
C PRO A 379 -4.55 -26.29 11.86
N PRO A 380 -3.32 -25.77 12.05
CA PRO A 380 -2.37 -26.42 12.95
C PRO A 380 -2.96 -26.47 14.38
N PRO A 381 -2.69 -27.54 15.15
CA PRO A 381 -3.17 -27.64 16.52
C PRO A 381 -2.69 -26.44 17.35
N PRO A 382 -3.49 -25.98 18.32
CA PRO A 382 -3.12 -24.85 19.17
C PRO A 382 -1.77 -25.11 19.84
N ALA A 383 -0.94 -24.07 19.95
CA ALA A 383 0.32 -24.19 20.68
C ALA A 383 0.01 -24.62 22.12
N LYS A 384 0.68 -25.65 22.62
CA LYS A 384 0.59 -26.01 24.04
C LYS A 384 0.98 -24.78 24.85
N ALA A 385 0.15 -24.43 25.84
CA ALA A 385 0.48 -23.36 26.76
C ALA A 385 1.89 -23.64 27.35
N PRO A 386 2.75 -22.62 27.49
CA PRO A 386 4.03 -22.83 28.15
C PRO A 386 3.77 -23.43 29.53
N THR A 387 4.31 -24.62 29.76
CA THR A 387 4.35 -25.20 31.09
C THR A 387 5.27 -24.29 31.91
N ASN A 388 4.70 -23.49 32.81
CA ASN A 388 5.50 -22.74 33.77
C ASN A 388 6.41 -23.75 34.52
N PRO A 389 7.72 -23.48 34.66
CA PRO A 389 8.61 -24.29 35.47
C PRO A 389 8.23 -24.27 36.95
#